data_AF-A0A969KI81-F1
#
_entry.id   AF-A0A969KI81-F1
#
_cell.length_a   1.000
_cell.length_b   1.000
_cell.length_c   1.000
_cell.angle_alpha   90.00
_cell.angle_beta   90.00
_cell.angle_gamma   90.00
#
_symmetry.space_group_name_H-M   'P 1'
#
loop_
_entity.id
_entity.type
_entity.pdbx_description
1 polymer ?
#
loop_
_entity_poly.entity_id
_entity_poly.type
_entity_poly.pdbx_seq_one_letter_code
_entity_poly.pdbx_strand_id
1 'polypeptide(L)'
;GFSKSYSAHPWLYQSDDIADLYLPTLGRVECRPIAVQDVAVAIPPETWCDRLGYVVVQISDDLSTGTLMGFLPTATATMVLLKQLQPIDEIFTAIALQEESVWHKLQGWAQKSLDKGWRIKPSPPSTLELSATRGDQTLDELYEIIENSPSMSARP
;
A
#
# COMPACT_ATOMS: atom_id res chain seq x y z
N GLY A 1 -24.30 14.31 47.62
CA GLY A 1 -24.72 13.19 46.76
C GLY A 1 -24.34 13.54 45.34
N PHE A 2 -23.45 12.76 44.72
CA PHE A 2 -23.05 12.98 43.34
C PHE A 2 -24.00 12.20 42.43
N SER A 3 -24.83 12.92 41.67
CA SER A 3 -25.58 12.32 40.57
C SER A 3 -24.67 12.28 39.35
N LYS A 4 -24.27 11.08 38.93
CA LYS A 4 -23.65 10.86 37.63
C LYS A 4 -24.73 10.35 36.69
N SER A 5 -25.33 11.24 35.91
CA SER A 5 -26.09 10.83 34.73
C SER A 5 -25.11 10.59 33.60
N TYR A 6 -24.75 9.34 33.36
CA TYR A 6 -24.18 8.94 32.08
C TYR A 6 -25.35 8.75 31.13
N SER A 7 -25.59 9.70 30.24
CA SER A 7 -26.36 9.44 29.02
C SER A 7 -25.59 8.37 28.25
N ALA A 8 -25.99 7.12 28.44
CA ALA A 8 -25.50 6.00 27.68
C ALA A 8 -25.93 6.22 26.23
N HIS A 9 -25.02 6.69 25.39
CA HIS A 9 -25.23 6.70 23.95
C HIS A 9 -25.36 5.24 23.49
N PRO A 10 -26.52 4.80 22.98
CA PRO A 10 -26.78 3.38 22.69
C PRO A 10 -25.73 2.73 21.77
N TRP A 11 -25.09 3.51 20.90
CA TRP A 11 -24.04 3.06 19.98
C TRP A 11 -22.66 2.87 20.63
N LEU A 12 -22.42 3.41 21.84
CA LEU A 12 -21.17 3.12 22.57
C LEU A 12 -21.12 1.68 23.10
N TYR A 13 -22.27 1.01 23.19
CA TYR A 13 -22.42 -0.35 23.75
C TYR A 13 -22.81 -1.38 22.70
N GLN A 14 -22.82 -1.01 21.41
CA GLN A 14 -23.04 -1.94 20.31
C GLN A 14 -21.68 -2.49 19.87
N SER A 15 -21.34 -3.59 20.52
CA SER A 15 -20.11 -4.37 20.37
C SER A 15 -20.02 -5.03 18.98
N ASP A 16 -18.79 -5.10 18.48
CA ASP A 16 -18.23 -6.18 17.66
C ASP A 16 -18.48 -6.21 16.15
N ASP A 17 -19.30 -5.33 15.58
CA ASP A 17 -19.32 -5.07 14.12
C ASP A 17 -18.98 -3.60 13.84
N ILE A 18 -17.68 -3.30 14.00
CA ILE A 18 -17.11 -2.03 13.59
C ILE A 18 -17.32 -1.94 12.08
N ALA A 19 -17.93 -0.86 11.59
CA ALA A 19 -18.06 -0.56 10.16
C ALA A 19 -16.67 -0.29 9.54
N ASP A 20 -15.85 -1.33 9.49
CA ASP A 20 -14.53 -1.35 8.90
C ASP A 20 -14.70 -1.57 7.39
N LEU A 21 -14.20 -0.64 6.60
CA LEU A 21 -13.90 -0.89 5.21
C LEU A 21 -12.58 -1.68 5.14
N TYR A 22 -12.68 -3.00 5.00
CA TYR A 22 -11.52 -3.84 4.74
C TYR A 22 -11.11 -3.73 3.26
N LEU A 23 -9.87 -3.27 3.05
CA LEU A 23 -9.23 -3.22 1.75
C LEU A 23 -8.21 -4.36 1.69
N PRO A 24 -8.50 -5.45 0.94
CA PRO A 24 -7.61 -6.59 0.83
C PRO A 24 -6.18 -6.15 0.48
N THR A 25 -5.20 -6.72 1.16
CA THR A 25 -3.75 -6.41 1.03
C THR A 25 -3.29 -5.03 1.50
N LEU A 26 -4.19 -4.08 1.73
CA LEU A 26 -3.86 -2.71 2.11
C LEU A 26 -4.09 -2.46 3.61
N GLY A 27 -5.20 -2.93 4.16
CA GLY A 27 -5.53 -2.75 5.58
C GLY A 27 -7.00 -2.45 5.79
N ARG A 28 -7.32 -1.76 6.89
CA ARG A 28 -8.69 -1.43 7.31
C ARG A 28 -8.86 0.06 7.51
N VAL A 29 -9.94 0.63 6.99
CA VAL A 29 -10.37 1.97 7.38
C VAL A 29 -11.58 1.81 8.28
N GLU A 30 -11.52 2.39 9.48
CA GLU A 30 -12.59 2.26 10.46
C GLU A 30 -13.56 3.43 10.38
N CYS A 31 -14.87 3.16 10.29
CA CYS A 31 -15.88 4.21 10.39
C CYS A 31 -16.24 4.49 11.85
N ARG A 32 -16.24 5.77 12.24
CA ARG A 32 -16.55 6.24 13.58
C ARG A 32 -17.80 7.12 13.56
N PRO A 33 -18.96 6.63 14.03
CA PRO A 33 -20.18 7.42 14.04
C PRO A 33 -20.15 8.51 15.12
N ILE A 34 -20.77 9.65 14.83
CA ILE A 34 -21.04 10.73 15.79
C ILE A 34 -22.49 11.22 15.64
N ALA A 35 -23.02 11.83 16.68
CA ALA A 35 -24.31 12.52 16.63
C ALA A 35 -24.17 13.93 16.02
N VAL A 36 -25.30 14.54 15.63
CA VAL A 36 -25.35 15.88 15.01
C VAL A 36 -24.69 16.96 15.87
N GLN A 37 -24.79 16.84 17.20
CA GLN A 37 -24.30 17.84 18.16
C GLN A 37 -22.89 17.56 18.66
N ASP A 38 -22.27 16.45 18.27
CA ASP A 38 -20.94 16.10 18.74
C ASP A 38 -19.88 17.02 18.13
N VAL A 39 -18.93 17.44 18.95
CA VAL A 39 -17.79 18.28 18.54
C VAL A 39 -16.47 17.51 18.47
N ALA A 40 -16.52 16.24 18.82
CA ALA A 40 -15.38 15.35 18.92
C ALA A 40 -15.81 13.91 18.67
N VAL A 41 -14.87 13.08 18.20
CA VAL A 41 -15.06 11.66 17.96
C VAL A 41 -14.24 10.84 18.95
N ALA A 42 -14.82 9.74 19.43
CA ALA A 42 -14.13 8.77 20.27
C ALA A 42 -13.35 7.77 19.42
N ILE A 43 -12.06 7.60 19.69
CA ILE A 43 -11.17 6.63 19.04
C ILE A 43 -10.59 5.68 20.09
N PRO A 44 -11.16 4.47 20.25
CA PRO A 44 -10.72 3.53 21.27
C PRO A 44 -9.26 3.10 21.07
N PRO A 45 -8.42 3.00 22.12
CA PRO A 45 -7.01 2.61 22.00
C PRO A 45 -6.77 1.28 21.27
N GLU A 46 -7.70 0.34 21.37
CA GLU A 46 -7.65 -0.97 20.72
C GLU A 46 -7.66 -0.89 19.19
N THR A 47 -8.12 0.22 18.62
CA THR A 47 -8.19 0.42 17.16
C THR A 47 -7.00 1.21 16.62
N TRP A 48 -6.09 1.70 17.47
CA TRP A 48 -4.98 2.59 17.07
C TRP A 48 -3.97 1.93 16.13
N CYS A 49 -3.92 0.61 16.13
CA CYS A 49 -3.04 -0.20 15.29
C CYS A 49 -3.85 -0.96 14.24
N ASP A 50 -3.18 -1.37 13.15
CA ASP A 50 -3.80 -2.15 12.06
C ASP A 50 -5.00 -1.43 11.40
N ARG A 51 -4.87 -0.10 11.28
CA ARG A 51 -5.79 0.77 10.57
C ARG A 51 -5.01 1.68 9.61
N LEU A 52 -5.56 1.85 8.42
CA LEU A 52 -5.16 2.88 7.44
C LEU A 52 -5.64 4.27 7.87
N GLY A 53 -6.66 4.32 8.74
CA GLY A 53 -7.19 5.53 9.33
C GLY A 53 -8.66 5.37 9.72
N TYR A 54 -9.29 6.50 10.04
CA TYR A 54 -10.66 6.57 10.51
C TYR A 54 -11.48 7.54 9.66
N VAL A 55 -12.67 7.13 9.29
CA VAL A 55 -13.66 7.99 8.64
C VAL A 55 -14.72 8.36 9.66
N VAL A 56 -14.90 9.65 9.91
CA VAL A 56 -15.92 10.11 10.86
C VAL A 56 -17.22 10.35 10.12
N VAL A 57 -18.30 9.72 10.59
CA VAL A 57 -19.61 9.79 9.97
C VAL A 57 -20.60 10.40 10.95
N GLN A 58 -21.16 11.57 10.62
CA GLN A 58 -22.26 12.12 11.39
C GLN A 58 -23.56 11.45 10.96
N ILE A 59 -24.25 10.84 11.92
CA ILE A 59 -25.54 10.20 11.68
C ILE A 59 -26.66 11.20 12.02
N SER A 60 -27.66 11.32 11.17
CA SER A 60 -28.82 12.16 11.43
C SER A 60 -29.65 11.66 12.61
N ASP A 61 -30.40 12.55 13.26
CA ASP A 61 -31.18 12.21 14.46
C ASP A 61 -32.24 11.11 14.21
N ASP A 62 -32.72 10.98 12.98
CA ASP A 62 -33.65 9.95 12.52
C ASP A 62 -32.95 8.66 12.04
N LEU A 63 -31.61 8.61 12.11
CA LEU A 63 -30.74 7.51 11.69
C LEU A 63 -30.87 7.12 10.20
N SER A 64 -31.45 7.99 9.37
CA SER A 64 -31.71 7.71 7.95
C SER A 64 -30.54 8.09 7.04
N THR A 65 -29.68 9.00 7.47
CA THR A 65 -28.56 9.53 6.67
C THR A 65 -27.26 9.57 7.46
N GLY A 66 -26.16 9.37 6.75
CA GLY A 66 -24.81 9.52 7.26
C GLY A 66 -24.03 10.52 6.41
N THR A 67 -23.44 11.53 7.05
CA THR A 67 -22.60 12.55 6.40
C THR A 67 -21.14 12.29 6.75
N LEU A 68 -20.29 12.16 5.72
CA LEU A 68 -18.84 12.03 5.93
C LEU A 68 -18.26 13.37 6.38
N MET A 69 -17.78 13.42 7.61
CA MET A 69 -17.26 14.65 8.22
C MET A 69 -15.78 14.89 7.91
N GLY A 70 -15.04 13.80 7.67
CA GLY A 70 -13.62 13.86 7.34
C GLY A 70 -12.88 12.58 7.70
N PHE A 71 -11.56 12.65 7.58
CA PHE A 71 -10.64 11.54 7.74
C PHE A 71 -9.59 11.81 8.82
N LEU A 72 -9.19 10.78 9.55
CA LEU A 72 -8.09 10.83 10.52
C LEU A 72 -7.11 9.69 10.22
N PRO A 73 -5.88 9.95 9.74
CA PRO A 73 -4.95 8.90 9.36
C PRO A 73 -4.39 8.14 10.56
N THR A 74 -4.15 8.82 11.68
CA THR A 74 -3.59 8.21 12.89
C THR A 74 -4.24 8.82 14.13
N ALA A 75 -4.52 7.97 15.12
CA ALA A 75 -5.01 8.41 16.40
C ALA A 75 -3.88 8.46 17.42
N THR A 76 -3.80 9.58 18.16
CA THR A 76 -2.86 9.78 19.27
C THR A 76 -3.58 10.06 20.59
N ALA A 77 -4.91 10.17 20.54
CA ALA A 77 -5.77 10.47 21.66
C ALA A 77 -7.10 9.74 21.51
N THR A 78 -7.75 9.46 22.65
CA THR A 78 -9.04 8.76 22.68
C THR A 78 -10.23 9.63 22.30
N MET A 79 -10.07 10.95 22.36
CA MET A 79 -11.02 11.93 21.84
C MET A 79 -10.31 12.89 20.91
N VAL A 80 -10.84 13.04 19.69
CA VAL A 80 -10.28 13.90 18.64
C VAL A 80 -11.34 14.93 18.25
N LEU A 81 -10.98 16.22 18.23
CA LEU A 81 -11.91 17.27 17.85
C LEU A 81 -12.17 17.22 16.35
N LEU A 82 -13.41 17.44 15.90
CA LEU A 82 -13.76 17.32 14.47
C LEU A 82 -12.97 18.28 13.57
N LYS A 83 -12.55 19.43 14.11
CA LYS A 83 -11.67 20.38 13.41
C LYS A 83 -10.27 19.85 13.07
N GLN A 84 -9.88 18.73 13.67
CA GLN A 84 -8.60 18.06 13.43
C GLN A 84 -8.70 17.03 12.30
N LEU A 85 -9.92 16.76 11.81
CA LEU A 85 -10.12 15.86 10.69
C LEU A 85 -9.59 16.52 9.42
N GLN A 86 -8.93 15.69 8.62
CA GLN A 86 -8.53 16.02 7.27
C GLN A 86 -9.74 15.94 6.34
N PRO A 87 -9.66 16.59 5.17
CA PRO A 87 -10.59 16.36 4.07
C PRO A 87 -10.76 14.86 3.79
N ILE A 88 -11.99 14.45 3.44
CA ILE A 88 -12.32 13.02 3.30
C ILE A 88 -11.51 12.32 2.21
N ASP A 89 -11.10 13.05 1.17
CA ASP A 89 -10.29 12.59 0.05
C ASP A 89 -8.83 12.25 0.42
N GLU A 90 -8.33 12.70 1.58
CA GLU A 90 -7.02 12.27 2.09
C GLU A 90 -6.94 10.76 2.38
N ILE A 91 -8.10 10.09 2.46
CA ILE A 91 -8.16 8.63 2.49
C ILE A 91 -7.45 8.00 1.28
N PHE A 92 -7.54 8.62 0.10
CA PHE A 92 -6.92 8.10 -1.12
C PHE A 92 -5.41 8.22 -1.05
N THR A 93 -4.89 9.30 -0.47
CA THR A 93 -3.45 9.47 -0.19
C THR A 93 -2.96 8.35 0.74
N ALA A 94 -3.68 8.09 1.83
CA ALA A 94 -3.32 7.05 2.80
C ALA A 94 -3.31 5.64 2.18
N ILE A 95 -4.26 5.37 1.28
CA ILE A 95 -4.33 4.10 0.53
C ILE A 95 -3.15 3.98 -0.44
N ALA A 96 -2.87 5.02 -1.22
CA ALA A 96 -1.79 5.00 -2.21
C ALA A 96 -0.40 4.78 -1.59
N LEU A 97 -0.13 5.39 -0.42
CA LEU A 97 1.14 5.20 0.30
C LEU A 97 1.35 3.75 0.77
N GLN A 98 0.28 2.98 0.94
CA GLN A 98 0.39 1.60 1.37
C GLN A 98 0.82 0.66 0.23
N GLU A 99 0.43 0.95 -1.02
CA GLU A 99 0.83 0.15 -2.19
C GLU A 99 2.36 0.15 -2.37
N GLU A 100 3.02 1.27 -2.11
CA GLU A 100 4.48 1.36 -2.18
C GLU A 100 5.17 0.52 -1.08
N SER A 101 4.56 0.36 0.10
CA SER A 101 5.19 -0.37 1.22
C SER A 101 5.26 -1.89 0.99
N VAL A 102 4.31 -2.44 0.23
CA VAL A 102 4.27 -3.87 -0.11
C VAL A 102 5.38 -4.22 -1.11
N TRP A 103 5.61 -3.36 -2.11
CA TRP A 103 6.65 -3.54 -3.11
C TRP A 103 8.06 -3.56 -2.49
N HIS A 104 8.36 -2.61 -1.59
CA HIS A 104 9.66 -2.53 -0.93
C HIS A 104 9.97 -3.74 -0.03
N LYS A 105 8.95 -4.33 0.63
CA LYS A 105 9.11 -5.54 1.46
C LYS A 105 9.42 -6.79 0.63
N LEU A 106 8.76 -6.94 -0.52
CA LEU A 106 9.00 -8.07 -1.43
C LEU A 106 10.32 -7.95 -2.18
N GLN A 107 10.71 -6.75 -2.63
CA GLN A 107 12.01 -6.54 -3.26
C GLN A 107 13.15 -6.80 -2.27
N GLY A 108 13.01 -6.37 -1.01
CA GLY A 108 13.98 -6.67 0.05
C GLY A 108 14.06 -8.16 0.40
N TRP A 109 12.94 -8.89 0.39
CA TRP A 109 12.94 -10.35 0.50
C TRP A 109 13.60 -11.02 -0.70
N ALA A 110 13.25 -10.60 -1.93
CA ALA A 110 13.75 -11.17 -3.17
C ALA A 110 15.27 -11.01 -3.27
N GLN A 111 15.78 -9.81 -2.95
CA GLN A 111 17.21 -9.54 -2.92
C GLN A 111 17.93 -10.45 -1.91
N LYS A 112 17.42 -10.56 -0.68
CA LYS A 112 17.99 -11.42 0.36
C LYS A 112 17.87 -12.93 0.05
N SER A 113 16.86 -13.33 -0.71
CA SER A 113 16.63 -14.73 -1.07
C SER A 113 17.45 -15.16 -2.28
N LEU A 114 17.72 -14.24 -3.21
CA LEU A 114 18.69 -14.45 -4.30
C LEU A 114 20.12 -14.54 -3.77
N ASP A 115 20.47 -13.76 -2.73
CA ASP A 115 21.78 -13.80 -2.09
C ASP A 115 22.04 -15.13 -1.32
N LYS A 116 21.00 -15.90 -1.00
CA LYS A 116 21.08 -17.12 -0.17
C LYS A 116 20.69 -18.43 -0.88
N GLY A 117 20.93 -18.53 -2.18
CA GLY A 117 21.28 -19.84 -2.76
C GLY A 117 20.30 -20.48 -3.74
N TRP A 118 19.50 -19.72 -4.48
CA TRP A 118 18.87 -20.25 -5.70
C TRP A 118 19.85 -20.21 -6.87
N ARG A 119 20.91 -21.04 -6.82
CA ARG A 119 21.61 -21.42 -8.05
C ARG A 119 20.81 -22.56 -8.67
N ILE A 120 20.11 -22.28 -9.77
CA ILE A 120 19.69 -23.33 -10.70
C ILE A 120 20.98 -24.07 -11.07
N LYS A 121 21.17 -25.31 -10.57
CA LYS A 121 22.27 -26.14 -11.04
C LYS A 121 21.96 -26.45 -12.49
N PRO A 122 22.78 -26.02 -13.47
CA PRO A 122 22.60 -26.53 -14.82
C PRO A 122 22.75 -28.05 -14.72
N SER A 123 21.75 -28.79 -15.19
CA SER A 123 21.93 -30.21 -15.45
C SER A 123 23.13 -30.36 -16.38
N PRO A 124 24.04 -31.33 -16.15
CA PRO A 124 25.13 -31.55 -17.08
C PRO A 124 24.55 -31.80 -18.48
N PRO A 125 25.22 -31.30 -19.55
CA PRO A 125 24.74 -31.53 -20.90
C PRO A 125 24.64 -33.04 -21.11
N SER A 126 23.43 -33.53 -21.39
CA SER A 126 23.22 -34.89 -21.83
C SER A 126 24.06 -35.08 -23.09
N THR A 127 25.09 -35.91 -22.97
CA THR A 127 26.02 -36.27 -24.04
C THR A 127 25.24 -36.87 -25.20
N LEU A 128 24.95 -36.06 -26.20
CA LEU A 128 24.83 -36.52 -27.57
C LEU A 128 25.99 -35.86 -28.31
N GLU A 129 27.08 -36.61 -28.39
CA GLU A 129 28.08 -36.39 -29.43
C GLU A 129 27.37 -36.48 -30.78
N LEU A 130 27.36 -35.37 -31.51
CA LEU A 130 27.41 -35.43 -32.96
C LEU A 130 28.60 -34.60 -33.41
N SER A 131 29.64 -35.34 -33.76
CA SER A 131 30.79 -34.90 -34.53
C SER A 131 30.35 -34.13 -35.77
N ALA A 132 30.79 -32.88 -35.90
CA ALA A 132 30.91 -32.23 -37.20
C ALA A 132 32.13 -31.29 -37.20
N THR A 133 32.92 -31.48 -38.23
CA THR A 133 34.31 -31.10 -38.43
C THR A 133 34.53 -29.61 -38.74
N ARG A 134 35.61 -29.06 -38.16
CA ARG A 134 36.64 -28.18 -38.76
C ARG A 134 36.16 -26.90 -39.48
N GLY A 135 36.45 -25.76 -38.87
CA GLY A 135 36.42 -24.44 -39.51
C GLY A 135 36.89 -23.35 -38.55
N ASP A 136 38.20 -23.29 -38.34
CA ASP A 136 38.91 -22.23 -37.62
C ASP A 136 38.86 -20.93 -38.46
N GLN A 137 38.16 -19.91 -37.97
CA GLN A 137 38.31 -18.54 -38.46
C GLN A 137 38.43 -17.62 -37.24
N THR A 138 39.65 -17.08 -37.12
CA THR A 138 40.12 -16.18 -36.07
C THR A 138 39.50 -14.78 -36.25
N LEU A 139 39.36 -14.06 -35.14
CA LEU A 139 38.71 -12.75 -34.99
C LEU A 139 39.33 -11.59 -35.80
N ASP A 140 40.31 -11.86 -36.66
CA ASP A 140 41.02 -10.85 -37.44
C ASP A 140 40.25 -10.43 -38.71
N GLU A 141 39.37 -11.28 -39.26
CA GLU A 141 38.60 -10.96 -40.49
C GLU A 141 37.41 -10.01 -40.24
N LEU A 142 36.96 -9.84 -38.99
CA LEU A 142 35.83 -8.95 -38.67
C LEU A 142 36.25 -7.48 -38.50
N TYR A 143 37.53 -7.20 -38.25
CA TYR A 143 38.01 -5.83 -38.04
C TYR A 143 38.26 -5.06 -39.35
N GLU A 144 38.60 -5.73 -40.46
CA GLU A 144 38.82 -5.04 -41.75
C GLU A 144 37.54 -4.52 -42.43
N ILE A 145 36.37 -5.02 -42.03
CA ILE A 145 35.08 -4.63 -42.61
C ILE A 145 34.58 -3.30 -42.03
N ILE A 146 35.00 -2.93 -40.80
CA ILE A 146 34.53 -1.71 -40.12
C ILE A 146 35.36 -0.48 -40.52
N GLU A 147 36.64 -0.64 -40.88
CA GLU A 147 37.53 0.51 -41.15
C GLU A 147 37.44 1.10 -42.58
N ASN A 148 36.81 0.41 -43.54
CA ASN A 148 36.84 0.81 -44.96
C ASN A 148 35.53 1.43 -45.52
N SER A 149 34.65 1.99 -44.69
CA SER A 149 33.44 2.70 -45.17
C SER A 149 33.66 4.22 -45.32
N PRO A 150 33.60 4.82 -46.53
CA PRO A 150 33.80 6.25 -46.72
C PRO A 150 32.55 7.09 -46.39
N SER A 151 32.77 8.19 -45.65
CA SER A 151 31.84 9.27 -45.34
C SER A 151 31.63 10.25 -46.50
N MET A 152 30.38 10.55 -46.88
CA MET A 152 29.88 11.80 -47.53
C MET A 152 28.34 11.76 -47.43
N SER A 153 27.53 12.80 -47.19
CA SER A 153 27.62 14.24 -47.48
C SER A 153 26.54 14.97 -46.66
N ALA A 154 26.84 16.15 -46.15
CA ALA A 154 25.84 17.12 -45.70
C ALA A 154 25.96 18.39 -46.55
N ARG A 155 24.84 18.81 -47.17
CA ARG A 155 24.42 20.19 -47.49
C ARG A 155 23.18 20.17 -48.40
N PRO A 156 22.34 21.23 -48.39
CA PRO A 156 22.71 22.59 -48.83
C PRO A 156 23.16 23.55 -47.73
#